data_AF-B8C1F4-F1
#
_entry.id   AF-B8C1F4-F1
#
_cell.length_a   1.000
_cell.length_b   1.000
_cell.length_c   1.000
_cell.angle_alpha   90.00
_cell.angle_beta   90.00
_cell.angle_gamma   90.00
#
_symmetry.space_group_name_H-M   'P 1'
#
loop_
_entity.id
_entity.type
_entity.pdbx_description
1 polymer ?
#
loop_
_entity_poly.entity_id
_entity_poly.type
_entity_poly.pdbx_seq_one_letter_code
_entity_poly.pdbx_strand_id
1 'polypeptide(L)'
;MVADIEKQSTTNDTDMAVIDATGCTNAKESESAVNEDTENEATSQSQSSPPPSRPLFKSSRLKGYITLLVSAIYNFISVNDGYLQVVPSSVNLCLLLDDISRSEKHLDFDEGRVQYANAVSTITIIVAGAVMLIHLDVVTGLDEKLWKKMFGPNGKVELFILVFLILVWFITTWFNTTIRGPAGDGKEQFNLYFSTWICLWTSFWTLERWCTSSGRASFQQFVESWPNRCQMWIVTFFLSIVDFLFVLDSSRHWKDGTRAFPYVSMHYSNVKTAEWTLLLFVTSATFLVSLAWVCYNLIAGPGLNTSILLLHRSLIEIFRESKTNIKSVKSDKETHIEGFTVHILAIIWVATVCITTMPGGAASLLGNIYFTTWGCSFSVVGTLIWWLRDWRQGIFDAMQQQQNKYESAKRAIRRREEKRIAQLVKEGKVARANAKEYGRDSRLERASPRLVTVRENAELIGADPLAFEIDSTAEDVVDNVENGDDTFSDASIIHQRPRLDSEDLLSRQ
;
A
#
# COMPACT_ATOMS: atom_id res chain seq x y z
N MET A 1 -53.67 8.41 -28.27
CA MET A 1 -53.16 7.21 -27.57
C MET A 1 -52.09 7.69 -26.60
N VAL A 2 -52.56 8.16 -25.45
CA VAL A 2 -51.77 8.57 -24.29
C VAL A 2 -52.38 7.75 -23.17
N ALA A 3 -51.57 6.94 -22.52
CA ALA A 3 -51.99 6.22 -21.32
C ALA A 3 -50.80 6.16 -20.37
N ASP A 4 -51.00 6.89 -19.29
CA ASP A 4 -50.32 6.91 -18.01
C ASP A 4 -49.83 5.54 -17.53
N ILE A 5 -48.59 5.52 -17.02
CA ILE A 5 -48.19 4.57 -15.97
C ILE A 5 -47.52 5.37 -14.87
N GLU A 6 -48.34 5.70 -13.88
CA GLU A 6 -47.95 6.07 -12.54
C GLU A 6 -48.05 4.82 -11.65
N LYS A 7 -46.98 4.44 -10.95
CA LYS A 7 -47.04 3.94 -9.56
C LYS A 7 -45.66 3.54 -8.99
N GLN A 8 -45.33 4.26 -7.90
CA GLN A 8 -44.94 3.76 -6.56
C GLN A 8 -43.74 2.81 -6.44
N SER A 9 -42.63 3.22 -5.81
CA SER A 9 -42.40 3.32 -4.36
C SER A 9 -41.67 2.09 -3.81
N THR A 10 -40.37 2.25 -3.51
CA THR A 10 -39.73 1.77 -2.27
C THR A 10 -38.35 2.44 -2.14
N THR A 11 -38.33 3.57 -1.44
CA THR A 11 -37.11 4.13 -0.85
C THR A 11 -36.78 3.32 0.40
N ASN A 12 -35.73 2.50 0.33
CA ASN A 12 -35.05 2.03 1.53
C ASN A 12 -33.91 3.01 1.82
N ASP A 13 -34.17 3.93 2.74
CA ASP A 13 -33.14 4.73 3.39
C ASP A 13 -32.39 3.82 4.38
N THR A 14 -31.14 3.51 4.04
CA THR A 14 -30.18 2.95 5.00
C THR A 14 -29.35 4.11 5.53
N ASP A 15 -29.70 4.57 6.73
CA ASP A 15 -28.87 5.49 7.51
C ASP A 15 -27.50 4.85 7.74
N MET A 16 -26.50 5.35 7.01
CA MET A 16 -25.10 4.99 7.22
C MET A 16 -24.48 6.09 8.08
N ALA A 17 -24.39 5.82 9.38
CA ALA A 17 -23.66 6.65 10.33
C ALA A 17 -22.21 6.78 9.86
N VAL A 18 -21.82 8.00 9.49
CA VAL A 18 -20.44 8.40 9.18
C VAL A 18 -19.73 8.55 10.52
N ILE A 19 -18.82 7.63 10.83
CA ILE A 19 -17.86 7.80 11.93
C ILE A 19 -16.67 8.58 11.35
N ASP A 20 -16.52 9.83 11.77
CA ASP A 20 -15.38 10.68 11.44
C ASP A 20 -14.09 10.07 12.01
N ALA A 21 -13.23 9.58 11.12
CA ALA A 21 -11.85 9.24 11.43
C ALA A 21 -10.92 10.34 10.89
N THR A 22 -10.82 11.44 11.64
CA THR A 22 -9.74 12.42 11.49
C THR A 22 -9.06 12.62 12.84
N GLY A 23 -7.87 12.04 12.99
CA GLY A 23 -7.05 12.26 14.18
C GLY A 23 -5.69 11.57 14.05
N CYS A 24 -4.72 12.22 13.41
CA CYS A 24 -3.31 11.90 13.62
C CYS A 24 -2.47 13.19 13.46
N THR A 25 -2.29 13.89 14.57
CA THR A 25 -1.13 14.76 14.80
C THR A 25 -0.54 14.44 16.16
N ASN A 26 0.78 14.53 16.23
CA ASN A 26 1.65 13.97 17.26
C ASN A 26 1.45 14.55 18.67
N ALA A 27 1.67 13.65 19.65
CA ALA A 27 2.37 13.83 20.93
C ALA A 27 2.03 15.04 21.83
N LYS A 28 1.46 14.73 22.99
CA LYS A 28 2.07 15.08 24.30
C LYS A 28 1.48 14.24 25.43
N GLU A 29 2.37 13.67 26.22
CA GLU A 29 2.12 13.10 27.54
C GLU A 29 1.45 14.12 28.48
N SER A 30 0.47 13.65 29.23
CA SER A 30 0.28 14.03 30.63
C SER A 30 -0.69 13.07 31.30
N GLU A 31 -0.16 12.31 32.26
CA GLU A 31 -0.93 11.58 33.27
C GLU A 31 -1.87 12.53 34.03
N SER A 32 -3.13 12.12 34.25
CA SER A 32 -3.78 12.32 35.54
C SER A 32 -5.07 11.50 35.67
N ALA A 33 -5.09 10.72 36.76
CA ALA A 33 -6.18 10.35 37.65
C ALA A 33 -7.63 10.23 37.11
N VAL A 34 -8.07 8.98 37.12
CA VAL A 34 -9.35 8.46 37.64
C VAL A 34 -10.25 9.50 38.33
N ASN A 35 -11.47 9.67 37.82
CA ASN A 35 -12.68 9.79 38.62
C ASN A 35 -13.84 9.13 37.85
N GLU A 36 -14.36 8.05 38.44
CA GLU A 36 -15.70 7.52 38.15
C GLU A 36 -16.70 8.48 38.78
N ASP A 37 -17.52 9.14 37.97
CA ASP A 37 -18.83 9.57 38.44
C ASP A 37 -19.86 9.39 37.31
N THR A 38 -20.97 8.82 37.74
CA THR A 38 -22.08 8.31 36.95
C THR A 38 -23.07 9.44 36.74
N GLU A 39 -23.14 10.04 35.56
CA GLU A 39 -24.24 10.92 35.15
C GLU A 39 -24.94 10.39 33.91
N ASN A 40 -26.21 10.02 34.12
CA ASN A 40 -27.20 9.74 33.09
C ASN A 40 -27.55 11.06 32.36
N GLU A 41 -26.81 11.39 31.31
CA GLU A 41 -27.23 12.42 30.35
C GLU A 41 -28.13 11.80 29.28
N ALA A 42 -29.41 12.18 29.32
CA ALA A 42 -30.35 12.00 28.24
C ALA A 42 -29.78 12.62 26.96
N THR A 43 -29.35 11.74 26.03
CA THR A 43 -28.81 12.09 24.72
C THR A 43 -29.90 12.76 23.89
N SER A 44 -30.03 14.07 24.06
CA SER A 44 -30.74 14.94 23.14
C SER A 44 -30.00 14.87 21.81
N GLN A 45 -30.60 14.19 20.83
CA GLN A 45 -30.17 14.22 19.43
C GLN A 45 -30.24 15.67 18.94
N SER A 46 -29.19 16.43 19.21
CA SER A 46 -28.90 17.70 18.57
C SER A 46 -28.87 17.41 17.08
N GLN A 47 -29.94 17.77 16.37
CA GLN A 47 -29.98 17.87 14.91
C GLN A 47 -28.84 18.79 14.49
N SER A 48 -27.66 18.22 14.26
CA SER A 48 -26.52 18.93 13.71
C SER A 48 -26.92 19.34 12.31
N SER A 49 -27.23 20.63 12.14
CA SER A 49 -27.47 21.21 10.82
C SER A 49 -26.34 20.76 9.89
N PRO A 50 -26.65 20.23 8.70
CA PRO A 50 -25.64 19.70 7.80
C PRO A 50 -24.56 20.77 7.58
N PRO A 51 -23.27 20.41 7.66
CA PRO A 51 -22.19 21.37 7.56
C PRO A 51 -22.36 22.21 6.29
N PRO A 52 -22.18 23.55 6.37
CA PRO A 52 -22.40 24.43 5.23
C PRO A 52 -21.59 23.94 4.02
N SER A 53 -22.26 23.79 2.88
CA SER A 53 -21.65 23.25 1.66
C SER A 53 -20.42 24.07 1.30
N ARG A 54 -19.24 23.42 1.24
CA ARG A 54 -18.00 24.10 0.84
C ARG A 54 -18.16 24.65 -0.59
N PRO A 55 -17.72 25.89 -0.87
CA PRO A 55 -17.84 26.47 -2.20
C PRO A 55 -16.93 25.74 -3.21
N LEU A 56 -17.37 25.64 -4.47
CA LEU A 56 -16.72 24.84 -5.51
C LEU A 56 -15.29 25.28 -5.83
N PHE A 57 -15.00 26.58 -5.79
CA PHE A 57 -13.66 27.13 -6.08
C PHE A 57 -12.60 26.68 -5.07
N LYS A 58 -12.99 26.22 -3.88
CA LYS A 58 -12.08 25.62 -2.88
C LYS A 58 -11.88 24.12 -3.06
N SER A 59 -12.44 23.52 -4.11
CA SER A 59 -12.28 22.10 -4.38
C SER A 59 -10.83 21.76 -4.74
N SER A 60 -10.27 20.71 -4.13
CA SER A 60 -8.94 20.19 -4.47
C SER A 60 -8.86 19.71 -5.92
N ARG A 61 -9.99 19.34 -6.53
CA ARG A 61 -10.12 18.88 -7.92
C ARG A 61 -9.77 19.96 -8.93
N LEU A 62 -10.03 21.24 -8.61
CA LEU A 62 -9.75 22.38 -9.50
C LEU A 62 -8.28 22.42 -9.93
N LYS A 63 -7.35 22.13 -9.00
CA LYS A 63 -5.92 22.03 -9.30
C LYS A 63 -5.64 20.94 -10.35
N GLY A 64 -6.38 19.83 -10.34
CA GLY A 64 -6.23 18.75 -11.31
C GLY A 64 -6.67 19.18 -12.71
N TYR A 65 -7.83 19.82 -12.83
CA TYR A 65 -8.30 20.38 -14.11
C TYR A 65 -7.39 21.46 -14.67
N ILE A 66 -6.82 22.33 -13.82
CA ILE A 66 -5.85 23.34 -14.25
C ILE A 66 -4.61 22.65 -14.85
N THR A 67 -4.05 21.65 -14.15
CA THR A 67 -2.89 20.92 -14.67
C THR A 67 -3.23 20.19 -15.97
N LEU A 68 -4.40 19.55 -16.06
CA LEU A 68 -4.85 18.87 -17.28
C LEU A 68 -5.03 19.86 -18.44
N LEU A 69 -5.65 21.03 -18.21
CA LEU A 69 -5.83 22.08 -19.20
C LEU A 69 -4.48 22.59 -19.73
N VAL A 70 -3.56 22.94 -18.85
CA VAL A 70 -2.21 23.41 -19.24
C VAL A 70 -1.47 22.32 -20.03
N SER A 71 -1.56 21.07 -19.58
CA SER A 71 -0.91 19.94 -20.28
C SER A 71 -1.51 19.70 -21.66
N ALA A 72 -2.84 19.82 -21.80
CA ALA A 72 -3.53 19.68 -23.08
C ALA A 72 -3.24 20.83 -24.04
N ILE A 73 -3.12 22.08 -23.54
CA ILE A 73 -2.64 23.23 -24.33
C ILE A 73 -1.21 22.96 -24.83
N TYR A 74 -0.33 22.51 -23.94
CA TYR A 74 1.05 22.20 -24.32
C TYR A 74 1.13 21.04 -25.32
N ASN A 75 0.28 20.02 -25.18
CA ASN A 75 0.13 18.93 -26.16
C ASN A 75 -0.32 19.47 -27.51
N PHE A 76 -1.40 20.27 -27.55
CA PHE A 76 -1.91 20.91 -28.76
C PHE A 76 -0.84 21.74 -29.49
N ILE A 77 -0.08 22.57 -28.75
CA ILE A 77 1.02 23.35 -29.31
C ILE A 77 2.09 22.40 -29.88
N SER A 78 2.48 21.37 -29.13
CA SER A 78 3.49 20.39 -29.57
C SER A 78 3.09 19.64 -30.85
N VAL A 79 1.79 19.30 -30.99
CA VAL A 79 1.27 18.67 -32.22
C VAL A 79 1.39 19.64 -33.40
N ASN A 80 1.01 20.91 -33.21
CA ASN A 80 1.00 21.91 -34.28
C ASN A 80 2.41 22.34 -34.69
N ASP A 81 3.34 22.47 -33.74
CA ASP A 81 4.75 22.78 -34.05
C ASP A 81 5.38 21.68 -34.90
N GLY A 82 5.08 20.41 -34.61
CA GLY A 82 5.49 19.28 -35.45
C GLY A 82 4.84 19.29 -36.84
N TYR A 83 3.55 19.64 -36.93
CA TYR A 83 2.82 19.69 -38.21
C TYR A 83 3.29 20.83 -39.12
N LEU A 84 3.58 22.01 -38.55
CA LEU A 84 4.04 23.19 -39.30
C LEU A 84 5.40 23.00 -39.97
N GLN A 85 6.23 22.07 -39.48
CA GLN A 85 7.47 21.70 -40.16
C GLN A 85 7.25 20.85 -41.42
N VAL A 86 6.12 20.14 -41.50
CA VAL A 86 5.82 19.20 -42.59
C VAL A 86 4.92 19.83 -43.66
N VAL A 87 3.99 20.72 -43.27
CA VAL A 87 2.99 21.30 -44.19
C VAL A 87 3.20 22.82 -44.34
N PRO A 88 3.36 23.34 -45.58
CA PRO A 88 3.61 24.77 -45.81
C PRO A 88 2.41 25.66 -45.39
N SER A 89 2.54 26.30 -44.23
CA SER A 89 1.99 27.58 -43.70
C SER A 89 0.61 28.14 -44.13
N SER A 90 -0.25 27.43 -44.85
CA SER A 90 -1.53 27.96 -45.37
C SER A 90 -2.79 27.21 -44.96
N VAL A 91 -2.70 26.22 -44.07
CA VAL A 91 -3.88 25.44 -43.64
C VAL A 91 -4.61 26.15 -42.50
N ASN A 92 -5.87 26.52 -42.76
CA ASN A 92 -6.74 27.25 -41.84
C ASN A 92 -7.31 26.27 -40.79
N LEU A 93 -7.12 26.53 -39.50
CA LEU A 93 -7.50 25.63 -38.39
C LEU A 93 -8.98 25.21 -38.41
N CYS A 94 -9.88 26.09 -38.89
CA CYS A 94 -11.30 25.79 -39.02
C CYS A 94 -11.63 24.79 -40.15
N LEU A 95 -10.76 24.65 -41.15
CA LEU A 95 -10.91 23.65 -42.22
C LEU A 95 -10.43 22.26 -41.80
N LEU A 96 -9.65 22.15 -40.71
CA LEU A 96 -9.13 20.88 -40.23
C LEU A 96 -10.25 19.88 -39.87
N LEU A 97 -11.37 20.36 -39.32
CA LEU A 97 -12.53 19.52 -39.02
C LEU A 97 -13.31 19.09 -40.28
N ASP A 98 -13.33 19.93 -41.33
CA ASP A 98 -13.95 19.60 -42.62
C ASP A 98 -13.06 18.64 -43.44
N ASP A 99 -11.74 18.74 -43.32
CA ASP A 99 -10.77 17.83 -43.96
C ASP A 99 -10.73 16.46 -43.28
N ILE A 100 -10.87 16.36 -41.95
CA ILE A 100 -11.04 15.07 -41.25
C ILE A 100 -12.23 14.29 -41.81
N SER A 101 -13.30 14.98 -42.21
CA SER A 101 -14.48 14.37 -42.84
C SER A 101 -14.26 13.93 -44.29
N ARG A 102 -13.30 14.51 -45.02
CA ARG A 102 -13.11 14.26 -46.46
C ARG A 102 -11.93 13.34 -46.76
N SER A 103 -11.02 13.17 -45.83
CA SER A 103 -9.73 12.53 -46.07
C SER A 103 -9.72 11.01 -45.81
N GLU A 104 -10.67 10.30 -46.41
CA GLU A 104 -10.80 8.85 -46.25
C GLU A 104 -9.93 8.02 -47.23
N LYS A 105 -9.26 8.64 -48.21
CA LYS A 105 -8.75 7.87 -49.36
C LYS A 105 -7.24 7.78 -49.58
N HIS A 106 -6.39 8.68 -49.10
CA HIS A 106 -4.94 8.58 -49.37
C HIS A 106 -4.01 9.27 -48.35
N LEU A 107 -4.44 9.53 -47.12
CA LEU A 107 -3.52 10.08 -46.13
C LEU A 107 -2.41 9.07 -45.83
N ASP A 108 -1.16 9.50 -46.01
CA ASP A 108 -0.04 8.89 -45.31
C ASP A 108 -0.44 8.74 -43.84
N PHE A 109 -0.27 7.53 -43.30
CA PHE A 109 -0.80 7.10 -41.99
C PHE A 109 -0.46 8.04 -40.82
N ASP A 110 0.52 8.92 -40.99
CA ASP A 110 0.98 9.87 -39.99
C ASP A 110 0.07 11.09 -39.85
N GLU A 111 -0.54 11.59 -40.94
CA GLU A 111 -1.37 12.81 -40.88
C GLU A 111 -2.67 12.58 -40.10
N GLY A 112 -3.34 11.45 -40.31
CA GLY A 112 -4.55 11.11 -39.55
C GLY A 112 -4.29 10.96 -38.04
N ARG A 113 -3.08 10.52 -37.65
CA ARG A 113 -2.70 10.38 -36.22
C ARG A 113 -2.40 11.73 -35.59
N VAL A 114 -1.75 12.62 -36.32
CA VAL A 114 -1.52 14.02 -35.89
C VAL A 114 -2.85 14.74 -35.72
N GLN A 115 -3.78 14.60 -36.68
CA GLN A 115 -5.12 15.16 -36.59
C GLN A 115 -5.89 14.60 -35.38
N TYR A 116 -5.78 13.29 -35.11
CA TYR A 116 -6.37 12.67 -33.92
C TYR A 116 -5.80 13.25 -32.62
N ALA A 117 -4.47 13.37 -32.50
CA ALA A 117 -3.82 13.97 -31.33
C ALA A 117 -4.27 15.44 -31.10
N ASN A 118 -4.41 16.19 -32.19
CA ASN A 118 -4.90 17.56 -32.18
C ASN A 118 -6.37 17.64 -31.70
N ALA A 119 -7.23 16.78 -32.24
CA ALA A 119 -8.64 16.70 -31.87
C ALA A 119 -8.81 16.34 -30.38
N VAL A 120 -8.09 15.35 -29.88
CA VAL A 120 -8.16 14.95 -28.46
C VAL A 120 -7.70 16.07 -27.53
N SER A 121 -6.60 16.74 -27.88
CA SER A 121 -6.11 17.89 -27.10
C SER A 121 -7.12 19.02 -27.09
N THR A 122 -7.71 19.35 -28.24
CA THR A 122 -8.75 20.37 -28.36
C THR A 122 -9.99 20.03 -27.52
N ILE A 123 -10.50 18.80 -27.62
CA ILE A 123 -11.62 18.32 -26.80
C ILE A 123 -11.28 18.45 -25.31
N THR A 124 -10.07 18.08 -24.90
CA THR A 124 -9.62 18.17 -23.51
C THR A 124 -9.54 19.62 -23.04
N ILE A 125 -9.02 20.54 -23.87
CA ILE A 125 -8.98 21.98 -23.56
C ILE A 125 -10.40 22.52 -23.33
N ILE A 126 -11.35 22.17 -24.21
CA ILE A 126 -12.74 22.60 -24.11
C ILE A 126 -13.38 22.03 -22.83
N VAL A 127 -13.26 20.72 -22.60
CA VAL A 127 -13.88 20.04 -21.45
C VAL A 127 -13.27 20.52 -20.13
N ALA A 128 -11.94 20.50 -20.00
CA ALA A 128 -11.25 20.94 -18.78
C ALA A 128 -11.45 22.44 -18.52
N GLY A 129 -11.42 23.26 -19.57
CA GLY A 129 -11.72 24.70 -19.49
C GLY A 129 -13.14 24.97 -19.03
N ALA A 130 -14.14 24.27 -19.58
CA ALA A 130 -15.53 24.40 -19.15
C ALA A 130 -15.72 23.99 -17.68
N VAL A 131 -15.16 22.85 -17.26
CA VAL A 131 -15.23 22.39 -15.86
C VAL A 131 -14.51 23.35 -14.91
N MET A 132 -13.38 23.91 -15.32
CA MET A 132 -12.65 24.93 -14.57
C MET A 132 -13.48 26.20 -14.39
N LEU A 133 -14.11 26.71 -15.46
CA LEU A 133 -15.00 27.88 -15.39
C LEU A 133 -16.20 27.65 -14.46
N ILE A 134 -16.79 26.45 -14.49
CA ILE A 134 -17.86 26.06 -13.57
C ILE A 134 -17.37 26.06 -12.11
N HIS A 135 -16.17 25.55 -11.85
CA HIS A 135 -15.60 25.54 -10.49
C HIS A 135 -15.23 26.93 -9.98
N LEU A 136 -14.82 27.84 -10.86
CA LEU A 136 -14.47 29.22 -10.50
C LEU A 136 -15.72 30.08 -10.27
N ASP A 137 -16.89 29.68 -10.79
CA ASP A 137 -18.19 30.37 -10.60
C ASP A 137 -18.20 31.84 -11.04
N VAL A 138 -17.22 32.26 -11.86
CA VAL A 138 -17.04 33.67 -12.24
C VAL A 138 -18.00 34.11 -13.37
N VAL A 139 -18.46 33.17 -14.22
CA VAL A 139 -19.01 33.54 -15.54
C VAL A 139 -20.42 33.01 -15.84
N THR A 140 -20.85 31.88 -15.27
CA THR A 140 -21.96 31.14 -15.89
C THR A 140 -23.36 31.64 -15.55
N GLY A 141 -23.56 32.47 -14.51
CA GLY A 141 -24.88 33.03 -14.13
C GLY A 141 -25.98 31.99 -13.88
N LEU A 142 -25.63 30.70 -13.91
CA LEU A 142 -26.50 29.55 -13.77
C LEU A 142 -26.70 29.22 -12.29
N ASP A 143 -27.86 28.67 -11.94
CA ASP A 143 -28.24 28.39 -10.56
C ASP A 143 -27.15 27.57 -9.86
N GLU A 144 -26.53 28.17 -8.83
CA GLU A 144 -25.48 27.59 -8.00
C GLU A 144 -25.86 26.18 -7.51
N LYS A 145 -27.16 25.93 -7.31
CA LYS A 145 -27.70 24.62 -6.92
C LYS A 145 -27.46 23.54 -7.98
N LEU A 146 -27.61 23.87 -9.26
CA LEU A 146 -27.43 22.91 -10.35
C LEU A 146 -25.95 22.51 -10.48
N TRP A 147 -25.03 23.48 -10.42
CA TRP A 147 -23.60 23.20 -10.49
C TRP A 147 -23.10 22.42 -9.29
N LYS A 148 -23.54 22.77 -8.07
CA LYS A 148 -23.25 21.99 -6.86
C LYS A 148 -23.79 20.56 -6.96
N LYS A 149 -24.93 20.33 -7.63
CA LYS A 149 -25.46 18.98 -7.83
C LYS A 149 -24.62 18.16 -8.84
N MET A 150 -24.15 18.79 -9.91
CA MET A 150 -23.40 18.09 -10.98
C MET A 150 -21.92 17.89 -10.66
N PHE A 151 -21.29 18.89 -10.03
CA PHE A 151 -19.85 18.98 -9.74
C PHE A 151 -19.56 19.07 -8.24
N GLY A 152 -20.53 18.86 -7.36
CA GLY A 152 -20.29 18.74 -5.93
C GLY A 152 -19.58 17.44 -5.55
N PRO A 153 -19.32 17.22 -4.25
CA PRO A 153 -18.97 15.90 -3.74
C PRO A 153 -20.03 14.88 -4.19
N ASN A 154 -19.61 13.72 -4.72
CA ASN A 154 -20.50 12.69 -5.29
C ASN A 154 -21.24 13.05 -6.59
N GLY A 155 -20.87 14.13 -7.27
CA GLY A 155 -21.42 14.50 -8.58
C GLY A 155 -21.15 13.43 -9.65
N LYS A 156 -22.19 12.73 -10.11
CA LYS A 156 -22.07 11.64 -11.10
C LYS A 156 -21.64 12.14 -12.50
N VAL A 157 -22.04 13.35 -12.87
CA VAL A 157 -21.69 13.95 -14.16
C VAL A 157 -20.19 14.17 -14.24
N GLU A 158 -19.60 14.74 -13.20
CA GLU A 158 -18.16 14.94 -13.12
C GLU A 158 -17.39 13.61 -13.16
N LEU A 159 -17.86 12.58 -12.45
CA LEU A 159 -17.26 11.24 -12.53
C LEU A 159 -17.27 10.71 -13.96
N PHE A 160 -18.39 10.83 -14.68
CA PHE A 160 -18.49 10.37 -16.06
C PHE A 160 -17.49 11.11 -16.97
N ILE A 161 -17.36 12.43 -16.81
CA ILE A 161 -16.36 13.24 -17.54
C ILE A 161 -14.94 12.76 -17.24
N LEU A 162 -14.60 12.51 -15.97
CA LEU A 162 -13.27 12.05 -15.57
C LEU A 162 -12.95 10.65 -16.10
N VAL A 163 -13.90 9.72 -16.02
CA VAL A 163 -13.74 8.37 -16.59
C VAL A 163 -13.58 8.45 -18.11
N PHE A 164 -14.36 9.29 -18.79
CA PHE A 164 -14.20 9.54 -20.22
C PHE A 164 -12.82 10.09 -20.56
N LEU A 165 -12.34 11.10 -19.83
CA LEU A 165 -11.01 11.69 -20.04
C LEU A 165 -9.90 10.66 -19.83
N ILE A 166 -9.99 9.81 -18.81
CA ILE A 166 -9.02 8.72 -18.58
C ILE A 166 -9.02 7.76 -19.76
N LEU A 167 -10.18 7.29 -20.22
CA LEU A 167 -10.27 6.34 -21.34
C LEU A 167 -9.72 6.96 -22.63
N VAL A 168 -10.11 8.20 -22.94
CA VAL A 168 -9.61 8.94 -24.10
C VAL A 168 -8.10 9.08 -24.02
N TRP A 169 -7.55 9.63 -22.93
CA TRP A 169 -6.11 9.82 -22.81
C TRP A 169 -5.33 8.53 -22.72
N PHE A 170 -5.92 7.44 -22.23
CA PHE A 170 -5.27 6.13 -22.25
C PHE A 170 -5.10 5.64 -23.70
N ILE A 171 -6.17 5.70 -24.49
CA ILE A 171 -6.15 5.35 -25.92
C ILE A 171 -5.24 6.30 -26.70
N THR A 172 -5.30 7.60 -26.42
CA THR A 172 -4.46 8.61 -27.08
C THR A 172 -2.99 8.44 -26.73
N THR A 173 -2.68 8.14 -25.46
CA THR A 173 -1.31 7.80 -25.05
C THR A 173 -0.86 6.60 -25.85
N TRP A 174 -1.62 5.51 -25.87
CA TRP A 174 -1.30 4.34 -26.68
C TRP A 174 -0.95 4.73 -28.12
N PHE A 175 -1.86 5.36 -28.85
CA PHE A 175 -1.63 5.69 -30.26
C PHE A 175 -0.51 6.69 -30.50
N ASN A 176 -0.48 7.80 -29.76
CA ASN A 176 0.48 8.88 -29.99
C ASN A 176 1.91 8.45 -29.77
N THR A 177 2.11 7.53 -28.83
CA THR A 177 3.43 7.19 -28.33
C THR A 177 3.92 5.82 -28.82
N THR A 178 3.06 5.03 -29.49
CA THR A 178 3.48 3.83 -30.25
C THR A 178 4.60 4.14 -31.25
N ILE A 179 5.34 3.13 -31.72
CA ILE A 179 6.38 3.27 -32.75
C ILE A 179 5.91 4.07 -33.97
N ARG A 180 4.67 3.85 -34.40
CA ARG A 180 4.05 4.51 -35.56
C ARG A 180 3.33 5.81 -35.18
N GLY A 181 3.31 6.15 -33.90
CA GLY A 181 2.64 7.33 -33.39
C GLY A 181 3.45 8.59 -33.69
N PRO A 182 2.81 9.77 -33.74
CA PRO A 182 3.49 11.05 -33.97
C PRO A 182 4.64 11.31 -32.99
N ALA A 183 4.53 10.86 -31.74
CA ALA A 183 5.58 10.98 -30.73
C ALA A 183 6.49 9.74 -30.62
N GLY A 184 6.30 8.72 -31.46
CA GLY A 184 6.97 7.43 -31.40
C GLY A 184 8.38 7.39 -31.99
N ASP A 185 8.63 8.21 -33.02
CA ASP A 185 9.86 8.18 -33.83
C ASP A 185 11.09 8.73 -33.08
N GLY A 186 10.94 9.24 -31.85
CA GLY A 186 12.04 9.77 -31.04
C GLY A 186 12.74 11.02 -31.60
N LYS A 187 12.33 11.48 -32.79
CA LYS A 187 12.84 12.67 -33.48
C LYS A 187 12.23 13.94 -32.93
N GLU A 188 12.77 14.40 -31.80
CA GLU A 188 12.58 15.77 -31.30
C GLU A 188 11.16 16.15 -30.83
N GLN A 189 10.15 15.29 -31.05
CA GLN A 189 8.80 15.48 -30.50
C GLN A 189 8.66 15.03 -29.03
N PHE A 190 9.71 15.19 -28.23
CA PHE A 190 9.70 14.88 -26.80
C PHE A 190 8.57 15.64 -26.08
N ASN A 191 8.29 16.87 -26.50
CA ASN A 191 7.21 17.67 -25.94
C ASN A 191 5.83 17.02 -26.12
N LEU A 192 5.55 16.47 -27.32
CA LEU A 192 4.31 15.74 -27.57
C LEU A 192 4.24 14.46 -26.73
N TYR A 193 5.36 13.76 -26.65
CA TYR A 193 5.48 12.54 -25.85
C TYR A 193 5.14 12.80 -24.37
N PHE A 194 5.87 13.70 -23.71
CA PHE A 194 5.72 13.99 -22.29
C PHE A 194 4.35 14.59 -21.97
N SER A 195 3.87 15.52 -22.79
CA SER A 195 2.56 16.15 -22.58
C SER A 195 1.42 15.15 -22.67
N THR A 196 1.51 14.15 -23.55
CA THR A 196 0.50 13.09 -23.67
C THR A 196 0.43 12.27 -22.38
N TRP A 197 1.58 11.84 -21.86
CA TRP A 197 1.64 11.12 -20.58
C TRP A 197 1.18 11.96 -19.40
N ILE A 198 1.57 13.24 -19.34
CA ILE A 198 1.11 14.15 -18.28
C ILE A 198 -0.42 14.31 -18.33
N CYS A 199 -1.03 14.39 -19.51
CA CYS A 199 -2.49 14.44 -19.62
C CYS A 199 -3.16 13.16 -19.09
N LEU A 200 -2.60 11.99 -19.36
CA LEU A 200 -3.08 10.73 -18.80
C LEU A 200 -2.95 10.70 -17.26
N TRP A 201 -1.76 11.04 -16.74
CA TRP A 201 -1.50 11.04 -15.30
C TRP A 201 -2.35 12.06 -14.54
N THR A 202 -2.52 13.26 -15.10
CA THR A 202 -3.36 14.30 -14.50
C THR A 202 -4.84 13.92 -14.52
N SER A 203 -5.30 13.16 -15.52
CA SER A 203 -6.66 12.59 -15.53
C SER A 203 -6.86 11.61 -14.37
N PHE A 204 -5.94 10.67 -14.16
CA PHE A 204 -5.97 9.76 -13.00
C PHE A 204 -5.90 10.50 -11.68
N TRP A 205 -5.02 11.50 -11.55
CA TRP A 205 -4.90 12.28 -10.32
C TRP A 205 -6.17 13.11 -10.05
N THR A 206 -6.81 13.64 -11.08
CA THR A 206 -8.06 14.40 -10.90
C THR A 206 -9.19 13.47 -10.46
N LEU A 207 -9.27 12.25 -11.00
CA LEU A 207 -10.19 11.21 -10.51
C LEU A 207 -9.91 10.84 -9.06
N GLU A 208 -8.65 10.69 -8.67
CA GLU A 208 -8.28 10.36 -7.29
C GLU A 208 -8.73 11.43 -6.30
N ARG A 209 -8.54 12.71 -6.65
CA ARG A 209 -9.03 13.83 -5.86
C ARG A 209 -10.56 13.86 -5.82
N TRP A 210 -11.22 13.46 -6.90
CA TRP A 210 -12.67 13.34 -6.94
C TRP A 210 -13.17 12.25 -5.97
N CYS A 211 -12.56 11.07 -5.98
CA CYS A 211 -12.88 9.98 -5.04
C CYS A 211 -12.72 10.45 -3.58
N THR A 212 -11.56 11.01 -3.26
CA THR A 212 -11.26 11.51 -1.91
C THR A 212 -12.24 12.60 -1.47
N SER A 213 -12.56 13.56 -2.35
CA SER A 213 -13.50 14.65 -2.03
C SER A 213 -14.94 14.19 -1.85
N SER A 214 -15.29 13.04 -2.43
CA SER A 214 -16.61 12.42 -2.36
C SER A 214 -16.78 11.53 -1.13
N GLY A 215 -15.76 11.42 -0.27
CA GLY A 215 -15.75 10.51 0.87
C GLY A 215 -15.59 9.04 0.46
N ARG A 216 -15.17 8.77 -0.78
CA ARG A 216 -14.82 7.42 -1.23
C ARG A 216 -13.37 7.13 -0.85
N ALA A 217 -13.04 5.84 -0.75
CA ALA A 217 -11.67 5.41 -0.58
C ALA A 217 -10.79 6.02 -1.68
N SER A 218 -9.73 6.72 -1.27
CA SER A 218 -8.63 7.10 -2.16
C SER A 218 -8.02 5.84 -2.81
N PHE A 219 -7.36 5.95 -3.96
CA PHE A 219 -6.62 4.85 -4.57
C PHE A 219 -5.60 4.27 -3.58
N GLN A 220 -4.95 5.13 -2.79
CA GLN A 220 -4.10 4.67 -1.70
C GLN A 220 -4.87 3.84 -0.67
N GLN A 221 -6.01 4.34 -0.15
CA GLN A 221 -6.84 3.58 0.78
C GLN A 221 -7.42 2.31 0.16
N PHE A 222 -7.79 2.34 -1.12
CA PHE A 222 -8.27 1.19 -1.86
C PHE A 222 -7.18 0.15 -1.93
N VAL A 223 -5.97 0.51 -2.38
CA VAL A 223 -4.80 -0.36 -2.38
C VAL A 223 -4.56 -0.87 -0.95
N GLU A 224 -4.53 0.01 0.06
CA GLU A 224 -4.36 -0.27 1.50
C GLU A 224 -5.44 -1.18 2.12
N SER A 225 -6.66 -1.17 1.58
CA SER A 225 -7.80 -1.94 2.09
C SER A 225 -7.70 -3.43 1.76
N TRP A 226 -6.80 -3.82 0.86
CA TRP A 226 -6.71 -5.21 0.44
C TRP A 226 -6.10 -6.05 1.55
N PRO A 227 -6.84 -7.06 2.03
CA PRO A 227 -6.44 -7.80 3.20
C PRO A 227 -5.19 -8.66 2.93
N ASN A 228 -4.23 -8.51 3.85
CA ASN A 228 -3.21 -9.51 4.21
C ASN A 228 -2.02 -9.77 3.26
N ARG A 229 -1.75 -8.96 2.22
CA ARG A 229 -0.66 -9.25 1.26
C ARG A 229 -0.06 -8.02 0.58
N CYS A 230 1.09 -8.21 -0.11
CA CYS A 230 1.81 -7.15 -0.80
C CYS A 230 0.96 -6.45 -1.87
N GLN A 231 0.31 -5.33 -1.55
CA GLN A 231 -0.65 -4.61 -2.41
C GLN A 231 0.01 -4.12 -3.70
N MET A 232 1.32 -3.90 -3.65
CA MET A 232 2.13 -3.58 -4.80
C MET A 232 2.14 -4.69 -5.87
N TRP A 233 1.77 -5.93 -5.57
CA TRP A 233 1.56 -6.97 -6.61
C TRP A 233 0.47 -6.62 -7.60
N ILE A 234 -0.58 -5.92 -7.16
CA ILE A 234 -1.68 -5.50 -8.03
C ILE A 234 -1.18 -4.41 -8.98
N VAL A 235 -0.43 -3.46 -8.44
CA VAL A 235 0.22 -2.39 -9.22
C VAL A 235 1.20 -3.01 -10.23
N THR A 236 2.03 -3.95 -9.79
CA THR A 236 2.95 -4.71 -10.65
C THR A 236 2.21 -5.51 -11.71
N PHE A 237 1.07 -6.11 -11.38
CA PHE A 237 0.23 -6.82 -12.34
C PHE A 237 -0.29 -5.88 -13.44
N PHE A 238 -0.87 -4.73 -13.07
CA PHE A 238 -1.37 -3.75 -14.04
C PHE A 238 -0.26 -3.11 -14.88
N LEU A 239 0.91 -2.82 -14.29
CA LEU A 239 2.01 -2.23 -15.04
C LEU A 239 2.70 -3.27 -15.95
N SER A 240 2.85 -4.52 -15.49
CA SER A 240 3.44 -5.58 -16.30
C SER A 240 2.56 -6.02 -17.47
N ILE A 241 1.22 -6.01 -17.34
CA ILE A 241 0.34 -6.26 -18.48
C ILE A 241 0.45 -5.13 -19.52
N VAL A 242 0.47 -3.87 -19.09
CA VAL A 242 0.63 -2.72 -20.00
C VAL A 242 1.97 -2.80 -20.72
N ASP A 243 3.05 -3.02 -19.97
CA ASP A 243 4.40 -3.13 -20.51
C ASP A 243 4.54 -4.32 -21.48
N PHE A 244 4.00 -5.49 -21.11
CA PHE A 244 3.96 -6.66 -22.00
C PHE A 244 3.24 -6.36 -23.31
N LEU A 245 2.08 -5.70 -23.26
CA LEU A 245 1.32 -5.35 -24.46
C LEU A 245 2.09 -4.35 -25.34
N PHE A 246 2.77 -3.36 -24.75
CA PHE A 246 3.60 -2.42 -25.50
C PHE A 246 4.83 -3.07 -26.12
N VAL A 247 5.51 -3.96 -25.40
CA VAL A 247 6.65 -4.73 -25.93
C VAL A 247 6.18 -5.66 -27.05
N LEU A 248 5.03 -6.31 -26.89
CA LEU A 248 4.45 -7.19 -27.92
C LEU A 248 4.09 -6.41 -29.18
N ASP A 249 3.40 -5.29 -29.02
CA ASP A 249 3.03 -4.41 -30.14
C ASP A 249 4.27 -3.90 -30.86
N SER A 250 5.27 -3.42 -30.11
CA SER A 250 6.53 -2.93 -30.65
C SER A 250 7.33 -4.01 -31.37
N SER A 251 7.42 -5.22 -30.80
CA SER A 251 8.12 -6.35 -31.41
C SER A 251 7.44 -6.80 -32.70
N ARG A 252 6.10 -6.81 -32.74
CA ARG A 252 5.33 -7.11 -33.96
C ARG A 252 5.58 -6.05 -35.02
N HIS A 253 5.49 -4.77 -34.65
CA HIS A 253 5.75 -3.66 -35.54
C HIS A 253 7.18 -3.62 -36.06
N TRP A 254 8.17 -4.05 -35.26
CA TRP A 254 9.54 -4.23 -35.70
C TRP A 254 9.66 -5.33 -36.78
N LYS A 255 9.03 -6.50 -36.55
CA LYS A 255 9.03 -7.61 -37.53
C LYS A 255 8.32 -7.25 -38.84
N ASP A 256 7.21 -6.53 -38.77
CA ASP A 256 6.40 -6.17 -39.93
C ASP A 256 6.94 -4.90 -40.64
N GLY A 257 7.38 -3.92 -39.87
CA GLY A 257 7.83 -2.60 -40.32
C GLY A 257 9.16 -2.62 -41.07
N THR A 258 10.06 -3.56 -40.73
CA THR A 258 11.29 -3.80 -41.51
C THR A 258 11.02 -4.15 -42.97
N ARG A 259 9.81 -4.62 -43.31
CA ARG A 259 9.42 -4.97 -44.69
C ARG A 259 8.75 -3.82 -45.45
N ALA A 260 7.99 -2.97 -44.76
CA ALA A 260 7.14 -1.96 -45.39
C ALA A 260 7.73 -0.54 -45.36
N PHE A 261 8.56 -0.20 -44.38
CA PHE A 261 9.07 1.15 -44.17
C PHE A 261 10.60 1.12 -43.95
N PRO A 262 11.41 1.38 -44.98
CA PRO A 262 12.88 1.27 -44.89
C PRO A 262 13.49 2.21 -43.84
N TYR A 263 12.83 3.33 -43.55
CA TYR A 263 13.26 4.27 -42.51
C TYR A 263 13.19 3.68 -41.09
N VAL A 264 12.04 3.07 -40.77
CA VAL A 264 11.81 2.32 -39.51
C VAL A 264 12.85 1.20 -39.39
N SER A 265 13.12 0.49 -40.49
CA SER A 265 14.14 -0.55 -40.53
C SER A 265 15.53 -0.04 -40.12
N MET A 266 15.92 1.16 -40.56
CA MET A 266 17.22 1.75 -40.24
C MET A 266 17.37 2.16 -38.77
N HIS A 267 16.29 2.63 -38.12
CA HIS A 267 16.33 2.95 -36.69
C HIS A 267 16.40 1.71 -35.80
N TYR A 268 15.78 0.60 -36.22
CA TYR A 268 15.72 -0.61 -35.41
C TYR A 268 16.62 -1.75 -35.88
N SER A 269 17.41 -1.56 -36.94
CA SER A 269 18.38 -2.56 -37.42
C SER A 269 19.47 -2.85 -36.38
N ASN A 270 19.72 -1.89 -35.49
CA ASN A 270 20.74 -2.00 -34.45
C ASN A 270 20.26 -2.76 -33.20
N VAL A 271 18.94 -2.95 -33.06
CA VAL A 271 18.38 -3.69 -31.92
C VAL A 271 18.54 -5.18 -32.16
N LYS A 272 19.32 -5.85 -31.31
CA LYS A 272 19.54 -7.30 -31.41
C LYS A 272 18.25 -8.05 -31.10
N THR A 273 17.94 -9.10 -31.86
CA THR A 273 16.80 -10.01 -31.60
C THR A 273 16.79 -10.58 -30.17
N ALA A 274 17.97 -10.74 -29.57
CA ALA A 274 18.12 -11.18 -28.18
C ALA A 274 17.48 -10.22 -27.18
N GLU A 275 17.54 -8.90 -27.41
CA GLU A 275 16.93 -7.89 -26.52
C GLU A 275 15.41 -7.94 -26.57
N TRP A 276 14.83 -8.11 -27.77
CA TRP A 276 13.38 -8.32 -27.91
C TRP A 276 12.90 -9.58 -27.21
N THR A 277 13.66 -10.66 -27.35
CA THR A 277 13.37 -11.93 -26.67
C THR A 277 13.45 -11.76 -25.15
N LEU A 278 14.47 -11.04 -24.66
CA LEU A 278 14.63 -10.74 -23.24
C LEU A 278 13.45 -9.91 -22.71
N LEU A 279 13.10 -8.81 -23.37
CA LEU A 279 11.97 -7.96 -22.96
C LEU A 279 10.65 -8.73 -22.93
N LEU A 280 10.34 -9.49 -23.99
CA LEU A 280 9.13 -10.32 -24.04
C LEU A 280 9.11 -11.39 -22.94
N PHE A 281 10.26 -12.03 -22.69
CA PHE A 281 10.38 -13.03 -21.63
C PHE A 281 10.16 -12.41 -20.25
N VAL A 282 10.86 -11.31 -19.93
CA VAL A 282 10.82 -10.68 -18.61
C VAL A 282 9.45 -10.06 -18.32
N THR A 283 8.86 -9.36 -19.29
CA THR A 283 7.50 -8.80 -19.15
C THR A 283 6.45 -9.88 -19.01
N SER A 284 6.50 -10.94 -19.82
CA SER A 284 5.59 -12.09 -19.72
C SER A 284 5.74 -12.83 -18.39
N ALA A 285 6.98 -13.11 -17.95
CA ALA A 285 7.24 -13.76 -16.67
C ALA A 285 6.72 -12.91 -15.50
N THR A 286 6.95 -11.60 -15.52
CA THR A 286 6.46 -10.67 -14.49
C THR A 286 4.93 -10.62 -14.46
N PHE A 287 4.30 -10.56 -15.63
CA PHE A 287 2.84 -10.62 -15.77
C PHE A 287 2.29 -11.94 -15.22
N LEU A 288 2.85 -13.09 -15.59
CA LEU A 288 2.38 -14.40 -15.12
C LEU A 288 2.58 -14.59 -13.62
N VAL A 289 3.73 -14.16 -13.08
CA VAL A 289 4.04 -14.26 -11.65
C VAL A 289 3.12 -13.34 -10.84
N SER A 290 2.95 -12.08 -11.26
CA SER A 290 2.07 -11.14 -10.58
C SER A 290 0.59 -11.58 -10.66
N LEU A 291 0.15 -12.10 -11.81
CA LEU A 291 -1.17 -12.73 -11.96
C LEU A 291 -1.32 -13.93 -11.02
N ALA A 292 -0.31 -14.80 -10.93
CA ALA A 292 -0.34 -15.96 -10.05
C ALA A 292 -0.47 -15.55 -8.58
N TRP A 293 0.23 -14.49 -8.15
CA TRP A 293 0.06 -13.94 -6.81
C TRP A 293 -1.33 -13.34 -6.62
N VAL A 294 -1.79 -12.46 -7.51
CA VAL A 294 -3.14 -11.86 -7.43
C VAL A 294 -4.23 -12.94 -7.38
N CYS A 295 -4.13 -14.00 -8.18
CA CYS A 295 -5.07 -15.13 -8.20
C CYS A 295 -4.93 -16.03 -6.96
N TYR A 296 -3.71 -16.37 -6.53
CA TYR A 296 -3.48 -17.18 -5.33
C TYR A 296 -4.09 -16.51 -4.10
N ASN A 297 -3.97 -15.18 -4.00
CA ASN A 297 -4.56 -14.38 -2.93
C ASN A 297 -6.08 -14.51 -2.87
N LEU A 298 -6.70 -14.57 -4.04
CA LEU A 298 -8.14 -14.69 -4.15
C LEU A 298 -8.63 -16.13 -3.90
N ILE A 299 -7.91 -17.13 -4.41
CA ILE A 299 -8.28 -18.54 -4.28
C ILE A 299 -8.06 -19.06 -2.86
N ALA A 300 -7.00 -18.61 -2.18
CA ALA A 300 -6.69 -19.02 -0.81
C ALA A 300 -7.64 -18.44 0.26
N GLY A 301 -8.64 -17.65 -0.15
CA GLY A 301 -9.71 -17.21 0.73
C GLY A 301 -10.48 -18.39 1.32
N PRO A 302 -10.77 -18.40 2.63
CA PRO A 302 -11.45 -19.53 3.28
C PRO A 302 -12.87 -19.67 2.75
N GLY A 303 -13.12 -20.63 1.84
CA GLY A 303 -14.46 -21.16 1.61
C GLY A 303 -14.97 -21.45 0.18
N LEU A 304 -14.15 -21.60 -0.88
CA LEU A 304 -14.70 -21.79 -2.24
C LEU A 304 -14.11 -22.97 -3.04
N ASN A 305 -14.84 -24.10 -3.09
CA ASN A 305 -14.54 -25.31 -3.88
C ASN A 305 -15.15 -25.30 -5.32
N THR A 306 -15.23 -24.17 -6.02
CA THR A 306 -15.87 -24.13 -7.37
C THR A 306 -14.99 -23.45 -8.43
N SER A 307 -14.26 -24.25 -9.21
CA SER A 307 -13.06 -23.83 -9.95
C SER A 307 -13.23 -23.02 -11.24
N ILE A 308 -14.44 -22.87 -11.79
CA ILE A 308 -14.62 -22.24 -13.13
C ILE A 308 -15.36 -20.88 -13.07
N LEU A 309 -16.20 -20.64 -12.06
CA LEU A 309 -16.80 -19.32 -11.80
C LEU A 309 -15.85 -18.36 -11.06
N LEU A 310 -14.66 -18.83 -10.67
CA LEU A 310 -13.70 -18.08 -9.88
C LEU A 310 -13.14 -16.87 -10.63
N LEU A 311 -12.80 -16.98 -11.92
CA LEU A 311 -12.04 -15.95 -12.64
C LEU A 311 -12.81 -14.62 -12.79
N HIS A 312 -14.11 -14.68 -13.06
CA HIS A 312 -14.96 -13.48 -13.11
C HIS A 312 -15.18 -12.90 -11.70
N ARG A 313 -15.35 -13.76 -10.69
CA ARG A 313 -15.48 -13.34 -9.30
C ARG A 313 -14.16 -12.75 -8.78
N SER A 314 -13.01 -13.21 -9.29
CA SER A 314 -11.68 -12.64 -9.04
C SER A 314 -11.59 -11.18 -9.38
N LEU A 315 -11.97 -10.85 -10.62
CA LEU A 315 -11.87 -9.49 -11.11
C LEU A 315 -12.82 -8.57 -10.36
N ILE A 316 -14.02 -9.03 -10.01
CA ILE A 316 -14.96 -8.23 -9.21
C ILE A 316 -14.46 -8.03 -7.77
N GLU A 317 -13.90 -9.08 -7.16
CA GLU A 317 -13.40 -9.02 -5.79
C GLU A 317 -12.13 -8.17 -5.67
N ILE A 318 -11.28 -8.16 -6.70
CA ILE A 318 -10.18 -7.21 -6.86
C ILE A 318 -10.72 -5.77 -6.71
N PHE A 319 -11.89 -5.45 -7.24
CA PHE A 319 -12.46 -4.11 -7.12
C PHE A 319 -13.36 -3.92 -5.88
N ARG A 320 -13.51 -4.92 -5.01
CA ARG A 320 -14.37 -4.84 -3.83
C ARG A 320 -13.56 -4.44 -2.59
N GLU A 321 -13.87 -3.27 -2.04
CA GLU A 321 -13.33 -2.82 -0.76
C GLU A 321 -13.74 -3.81 0.35
N SER A 322 -12.75 -4.44 1.00
CA SER A 322 -13.00 -5.38 2.10
C SER A 322 -13.30 -4.62 3.40
N LYS A 323 -14.58 -4.43 3.70
CA LYS A 323 -15.02 -3.81 4.97
C LYS A 323 -14.72 -4.66 6.20
N THR A 324 -14.53 -5.96 6.02
CA THR A 324 -14.18 -6.91 7.08
C THR A 324 -12.68 -7.16 7.06
N ASN A 325 -11.93 -6.25 7.68
CA ASN A 325 -10.47 -6.37 7.79
C ASN A 325 -10.11 -7.42 8.85
N ILE A 326 -10.39 -8.69 8.56
CA ILE A 326 -9.90 -9.81 9.36
C ILE A 326 -8.41 -9.89 9.04
N LYS A 327 -7.59 -9.46 10.01
CA LYS A 327 -6.12 -9.61 9.99
C LYS A 327 -5.79 -11.10 9.94
N SER A 328 -5.73 -11.69 8.75
CA SER A 328 -5.26 -13.06 8.57
C SER A 328 -3.75 -12.99 8.58
N VAL A 329 -3.15 -13.53 9.64
CA VAL A 329 -1.68 -13.60 9.74
C VAL A 329 -1.16 -14.46 8.59
N LYS A 330 -0.33 -13.86 7.73
CA LYS A 330 0.32 -14.56 6.63
C LYS A 330 1.23 -15.66 7.19
N SER A 331 1.23 -16.83 6.56
CA SER A 331 2.12 -17.92 6.99
C SER A 331 3.58 -17.56 6.69
N ASP A 332 4.51 -17.87 7.60
CA ASP A 332 5.96 -17.63 7.43
C ASP A 332 6.50 -18.19 6.11
N LYS A 333 6.02 -19.39 5.73
CA LYS A 333 6.38 -20.03 4.45
C LYS A 333 5.96 -19.18 3.26
N GLU A 334 4.77 -18.60 3.31
CA GLU A 334 4.24 -17.75 2.25
C GLU A 334 5.03 -16.44 2.15
N THR A 335 5.37 -15.83 3.29
CA THR A 335 6.20 -14.62 3.36
C THR A 335 7.60 -14.86 2.78
N HIS A 336 8.21 -16.01 3.03
CA HIS A 336 9.51 -16.37 2.46
C HIS A 336 9.44 -16.65 0.95
N ILE A 337 8.42 -17.37 0.48
CA ILE A 337 8.23 -17.64 -0.96
C ILE A 337 7.97 -16.33 -1.72
N GLU A 338 7.14 -15.45 -1.19
CA GLU A 338 6.91 -14.12 -1.76
C GLU A 338 8.22 -13.33 -1.83
N GLY A 339 8.95 -13.26 -0.72
CA GLY A 339 10.23 -12.55 -0.65
C GLY A 339 11.21 -13.04 -1.69
N PHE A 340 11.42 -14.36 -1.77
CA PHE A 340 12.31 -14.97 -2.77
C PHE A 340 11.89 -14.63 -4.21
N THR A 341 10.58 -14.71 -4.49
CA THR A 341 10.03 -14.40 -5.82
C THR A 341 10.29 -12.95 -6.21
N VAL A 342 10.00 -11.99 -5.31
CA VAL A 342 10.20 -10.56 -5.58
C VAL A 342 11.68 -10.21 -5.73
N HIS A 343 12.58 -10.83 -4.97
CA HIS A 343 14.02 -10.61 -5.13
C HIS A 343 14.53 -11.04 -6.50
N ILE A 344 14.13 -12.24 -6.96
CA ILE A 344 14.50 -12.73 -8.29
C ILE A 344 13.99 -11.76 -9.37
N LEU A 345 12.71 -11.36 -9.29
CA LEU A 345 12.15 -10.40 -10.23
C LEU A 345 12.91 -9.06 -10.21
N ALA A 346 13.23 -8.53 -9.03
CA ALA A 346 13.96 -7.27 -8.91
C ALA A 346 15.35 -7.35 -9.55
N ILE A 347 16.10 -8.44 -9.33
CA ILE A 347 17.42 -8.66 -9.95
C ILE A 347 17.28 -8.73 -11.48
N ILE A 348 16.31 -9.49 -11.98
CA ILE A 348 16.04 -9.61 -13.43
C ILE A 348 15.68 -8.24 -14.02
N TRP A 349 14.84 -7.46 -13.34
CA TRP A 349 14.42 -6.13 -13.82
C TRP A 349 15.55 -5.12 -13.82
N VAL A 350 16.41 -5.10 -12.80
CA VAL A 350 17.60 -4.25 -12.77
C VAL A 350 18.52 -4.58 -13.95
N ALA A 351 18.79 -5.87 -14.19
CA ALA A 351 19.60 -6.28 -15.34
C ALA A 351 18.93 -5.92 -16.68
N THR A 352 17.62 -6.15 -16.80
CA THR A 352 16.84 -5.84 -18.00
C THR A 352 16.88 -4.36 -18.33
N VAL A 353 16.57 -3.49 -17.36
CA VAL A 353 16.62 -2.03 -17.52
C VAL A 353 18.02 -1.59 -17.92
N CYS A 354 19.07 -2.07 -17.25
CA CYS A 354 20.45 -1.73 -17.60
C CYS A 354 20.78 -2.09 -19.05
N ILE A 355 20.33 -3.25 -19.55
CA ILE A 355 20.60 -3.67 -20.93
C ILE A 355 19.75 -2.88 -21.93
N THR A 356 18.45 -2.78 -21.71
CA THR A 356 17.50 -2.31 -22.73
C THR A 356 17.45 -0.79 -22.84
N THR A 357 17.87 -0.08 -21.78
CA THR A 357 17.87 1.40 -21.75
C THR A 357 19.25 2.02 -22.03
N MET A 358 20.29 1.21 -22.22
CA MET A 358 21.58 1.69 -22.73
C MET A 358 21.42 2.37 -24.10
N PRO A 359 22.30 3.31 -24.48
CA PRO A 359 22.28 3.92 -25.81
C PRO A 359 22.27 2.86 -26.92
N GLY A 360 21.22 2.85 -27.74
CA GLY A 360 21.02 1.88 -28.82
C GLY A 360 20.26 0.61 -28.42
N GLY A 361 19.92 0.44 -27.14
CA GLY A 361 19.07 -0.64 -26.66
C GLY A 361 17.60 -0.43 -27.03
N ALA A 362 16.85 -1.54 -27.10
CA ALA A 362 15.45 -1.55 -27.55
C ALA A 362 14.54 -0.53 -26.86
N ALA A 363 14.67 -0.36 -25.53
CA ALA A 363 13.84 0.56 -24.76
C ALA A 363 14.30 2.01 -24.93
N SER A 364 15.59 2.27 -25.15
CA SER A 364 16.10 3.64 -25.37
C SER A 364 15.61 4.26 -26.68
N LEU A 365 15.38 3.43 -27.70
CA LEU A 365 14.97 3.85 -29.04
C LEU A 365 13.46 4.04 -29.16
N LEU A 366 12.70 3.54 -28.20
CA LEU A 366 11.24 3.53 -28.22
C LEU A 366 10.70 4.14 -26.95
N GLY A 367 10.24 5.39 -27.06
CA GLY A 367 9.75 6.16 -25.92
C GLY A 367 8.80 5.34 -25.04
N ASN A 368 7.82 4.64 -25.62
CA ASN A 368 6.90 3.82 -24.82
C ASN A 368 7.53 2.71 -24.03
N ILE A 369 8.36 1.91 -24.69
CA ILE A 369 9.05 0.82 -24.00
C ILE A 369 9.92 1.40 -22.89
N TYR A 370 10.56 2.55 -23.10
CA TYR A 370 11.33 3.23 -22.05
C TYR A 370 10.49 3.43 -20.78
N PHE A 371 9.38 4.17 -20.87
CA PHE A 371 8.60 4.51 -19.68
C PHE A 371 7.87 3.32 -19.09
N THR A 372 7.39 2.37 -19.92
CA THR A 372 6.69 1.18 -19.41
C THR A 372 7.66 0.20 -18.75
N THR A 373 8.86 0.03 -19.31
CA THR A 373 9.94 -0.79 -18.72
C THR A 373 10.40 -0.19 -17.39
N TRP A 374 10.62 1.13 -17.33
CA TRP A 374 10.97 1.81 -16.07
C TRP A 374 9.84 1.77 -15.05
N GLY A 375 8.60 2.04 -15.48
CA GLY A 375 7.42 1.98 -14.62
C GLY A 375 7.22 0.59 -14.03
N CYS A 376 7.35 -0.45 -14.84
CA CYS A 376 7.28 -1.84 -14.39
C CYS A 376 8.43 -2.17 -13.41
N SER A 377 9.67 -1.78 -13.74
CA SER A 377 10.82 -1.94 -12.84
C SER A 377 10.62 -1.27 -11.49
N PHE A 378 10.17 0.00 -11.46
CA PHE A 378 9.87 0.71 -10.22
C PHE A 378 8.74 0.05 -9.44
N SER A 379 7.74 -0.52 -10.11
CA SER A 379 6.67 -1.26 -9.43
C SER A 379 7.18 -2.54 -8.76
N VAL A 380 8.09 -3.27 -9.40
CA VAL A 380 8.74 -4.47 -8.83
C VAL A 380 9.63 -4.09 -7.66
N VAL A 381 10.43 -3.03 -7.78
CA VAL A 381 11.25 -2.51 -6.66
C VAL A 381 10.36 -2.00 -5.52
N GLY A 382 9.27 -1.32 -5.84
CA GLY A 382 8.27 -0.90 -4.86
C GLY A 382 7.66 -2.09 -4.12
N THR A 383 7.34 -3.17 -4.84
CA THR A 383 6.88 -4.44 -4.27
C THR A 383 7.92 -5.04 -3.32
N LEU A 384 9.21 -4.97 -3.66
CA LEU A 384 10.31 -5.42 -2.81
C LEU A 384 10.40 -4.61 -1.51
N ILE A 385 10.37 -3.28 -1.62
CA ILE A 385 10.43 -2.37 -0.48
C ILE A 385 9.24 -2.60 0.46
N TRP A 386 8.06 -2.82 -0.11
CA TRP A 386 6.85 -3.06 0.66
C TRP A 386 6.89 -4.41 1.39
N TRP A 387 7.36 -5.48 0.72
CA TRP A 387 7.62 -6.76 1.36
C TRP A 387 8.65 -6.64 2.49
N LEU A 388 9.74 -5.89 2.29
CA LEU A 388 10.76 -5.64 3.33
C LEU A 388 10.15 -4.93 4.54
N ARG A 389 9.26 -3.97 4.32
CA ARG A 389 8.54 -3.26 5.39
C ARG A 389 7.64 -4.22 6.17
N ASP A 390 6.85 -5.02 5.48
CA ASP A 390 5.93 -5.98 6.09
C ASP A 390 6.68 -7.07 6.87
N TRP A 391 7.80 -7.56 6.32
CA TRP A 391 8.68 -8.52 7.00
C TRP A 391 9.28 -7.93 8.29
N ARG A 392 9.76 -6.68 8.24
CA ARG A 392 10.26 -5.97 9.43
C ARG A 392 9.18 -5.77 10.49
N GLN A 393 7.97 -5.40 10.09
CA GLN A 393 6.84 -5.27 11.00
C GLN A 393 6.49 -6.61 11.65
N GLY A 394 6.50 -7.71 10.87
CA GLY A 394 6.28 -9.06 11.40
C GLY A 394 7.30 -9.48 12.44
N ILE A 395 8.59 -9.15 12.25
CA ILE A 395 9.64 -9.38 13.24
C ILE A 395 9.38 -8.56 14.51
N PHE A 396 9.03 -7.28 14.36
CA PHE A 396 8.71 -6.42 15.49
C PHE A 396 7.53 -6.95 16.31
N ASP A 397 6.45 -7.33 15.65
CA ASP A 397 5.25 -7.88 16.28
C ASP A 397 5.58 -9.21 16.99
N ALA A 398 6.40 -10.07 16.39
CA ALA A 398 6.87 -11.32 17.01
C ALA A 398 7.71 -11.06 18.27
N MET A 399 8.62 -10.09 18.23
CA MET A 399 9.39 -9.66 19.41
C MET A 399 8.48 -9.11 20.51
N GLN A 400 7.51 -8.27 20.15
CA GLN A 400 6.55 -7.71 21.12
C GLN A 400 5.68 -8.80 21.75
N GLN A 401 5.26 -9.80 20.98
CA GLN A 401 4.54 -10.96 21.52
C GLN A 401 5.40 -11.79 22.48
N GLN A 402 6.68 -12.00 22.16
CA GLN A 402 7.62 -12.70 23.06
C GLN A 402 7.84 -11.90 24.35
N GLN A 403 7.99 -10.58 24.25
CA GLN A 403 8.12 -9.70 25.40
C GLN A 403 6.88 -9.76 26.30
N ASN A 404 5.68 -9.70 25.72
CA ASN A 404 4.42 -9.82 26.47
C ASN A 404 4.29 -11.19 27.17
N LYS A 405 4.71 -12.28 26.50
CA LYS A 405 4.76 -13.62 27.11
C LYS A 405 5.76 -13.68 28.26
N TYR A 406 6.96 -13.12 28.10
CA TYR A 406 7.95 -13.05 29.16
C TYR A 406 7.45 -12.24 30.36
N GLU A 407 6.84 -11.07 30.12
CA GLU A 407 6.26 -10.26 31.18
C GLU A 407 5.12 -10.95 31.92
N SER A 408 4.22 -11.63 31.19
CA SER A 408 3.14 -12.40 31.81
C SER A 408 3.67 -13.56 32.65
N ALA A 409 4.70 -14.27 32.18
CA ALA A 409 5.39 -15.31 32.95
C ALA A 409 6.07 -14.74 34.20
N LYS A 410 6.78 -13.60 34.08
CA LYS A 410 7.40 -12.89 35.20
C LYS A 410 6.37 -12.44 36.24
N ARG A 411 5.21 -11.94 35.81
CA ARG A 411 4.08 -11.59 36.70
C ARG A 411 3.50 -12.84 37.38
N ALA A 412 3.41 -13.96 36.67
CA ALA A 412 2.93 -15.23 37.24
C ALA A 412 3.89 -15.80 38.30
N ILE A 413 5.21 -15.72 38.09
CA ILE A 413 6.23 -16.16 39.05
C ILE A 413 6.18 -15.30 40.31
N ARG A 414 6.17 -13.96 40.17
CA ARG A 414 6.05 -13.03 41.32
C ARG A 414 4.81 -13.33 42.17
N ARG A 415 3.65 -13.55 41.52
CA ARG A 415 2.42 -13.94 42.23
C ARG A 415 2.53 -15.29 42.96
N ARG A 416 3.35 -16.23 42.48
CA ARG A 416 3.59 -17.51 43.17
C ARG A 416 4.51 -17.32 44.37
N GLU A 417 5.54 -16.51 44.25
CA GLU A 417 6.47 -16.19 45.35
C GLU A 417 5.78 -15.40 46.46
N GLU A 418 5.01 -14.38 46.13
CA GLU A 418 4.19 -13.62 47.09
C GLU A 418 3.25 -14.55 47.88
N LYS A 419 2.62 -15.52 47.20
CA LYS A 419 1.79 -16.54 47.86
C LYS A 419 2.58 -17.45 48.79
N ARG A 420 3.78 -17.89 48.38
CA ARG A 420 4.67 -18.72 49.23
C ARG A 420 5.11 -17.95 50.48
N ILE A 421 5.52 -16.70 50.33
CA ILE A 421 5.93 -15.84 51.44
C ILE A 421 4.76 -15.61 52.40
N ALA A 422 3.57 -15.30 51.87
CA ALA A 422 2.37 -15.11 52.70
C ALA A 422 2.00 -16.38 53.50
N GLN A 423 2.17 -17.56 52.89
CA GLN A 423 1.96 -18.84 53.57
C GLN A 423 2.97 -19.06 54.69
N LEU A 424 4.27 -18.86 54.44
CA LEU A 424 5.32 -18.98 55.45
C LEU A 424 5.11 -17.99 56.61
N VAL A 425 4.66 -16.76 56.34
CA VAL A 425 4.31 -15.78 57.38
C VAL A 425 3.12 -16.27 58.21
N LYS A 426 2.12 -16.90 57.58
CA LYS A 426 0.95 -17.46 58.29
C LYS A 426 1.37 -18.65 59.18
N GLU A 427 2.15 -19.57 58.64
CA GLU A 427 2.70 -20.72 59.37
C GLU A 427 3.59 -20.28 60.53
N GLY A 428 4.46 -19.29 60.32
CA GLY A 428 5.29 -18.69 61.37
C GLY A 428 4.47 -18.01 62.48
N LYS A 429 3.36 -17.35 62.13
CA LYS A 429 2.41 -16.79 63.13
C LYS A 429 1.73 -17.89 63.95
N VAL A 430 1.29 -18.97 63.31
CA VAL A 430 0.69 -20.13 63.99
C VAL A 430 1.70 -20.82 64.91
N ALA A 431 2.92 -21.07 64.43
CA ALA A 431 3.99 -21.66 65.23
C ALA A 431 4.33 -20.81 66.47
N ARG A 432 4.41 -19.48 66.32
CA ARG A 432 4.61 -18.55 67.45
C ARG A 432 3.43 -18.55 68.44
N ALA A 433 2.19 -18.69 67.95
CA ALA A 433 1.02 -18.81 68.82
C ALA A 433 1.06 -20.11 69.64
N ASN A 434 1.31 -21.25 68.98
CA ASN A 434 1.42 -22.56 69.63
C ASN A 434 2.57 -22.62 70.63
N ALA A 435 3.73 -22.01 70.33
CA ALA A 435 4.86 -21.94 71.27
C ALA A 435 4.53 -21.12 72.53
N LYS A 436 3.76 -20.03 72.40
CA LYS A 436 3.28 -19.27 73.56
C LYS A 436 2.32 -20.08 74.42
N GLU A 437 1.49 -20.93 73.81
CA GLU A 437 0.57 -21.83 74.50
C GLU A 437 1.33 -22.90 75.29
N TYR A 438 2.24 -23.64 74.65
CA TYR A 438 3.12 -24.62 75.32
C TYR A 438 3.99 -24.01 76.42
N GLY A 439 4.51 -22.80 76.22
CA GLY A 439 5.26 -22.05 77.24
C GLY A 439 4.41 -21.60 78.44
N ARG A 440 3.09 -21.48 78.27
CA ARG A 440 2.14 -21.17 79.35
C ARG A 440 1.92 -22.41 80.22
N ASP A 441 1.74 -23.56 79.60
CA ASP A 441 1.50 -24.83 80.29
C ASP A 441 2.73 -25.28 81.09
N SER A 442 3.92 -25.12 80.53
CA SER A 442 5.17 -25.42 81.25
C SER A 442 5.54 -24.40 82.36
N ARG A 443 4.93 -23.19 82.35
CA ARG A 443 4.98 -22.25 83.50
C ARG A 443 4.02 -22.63 84.62
N LEU A 444 2.93 -23.34 84.33
CA LEU A 444 1.96 -23.82 85.32
C LEU A 444 2.47 -25.03 86.13
N GLU A 445 3.38 -25.86 85.57
CA GLU A 445 3.99 -26.98 86.29
C GLU A 445 5.18 -26.60 87.20
N ARG A 446 5.70 -25.36 87.13
CA ARG A 446 6.87 -24.93 87.93
C ARG A 446 6.55 -23.92 89.03
N ALA A 447 5.30 -23.89 89.49
CA ALA A 447 4.91 -23.19 90.72
C ALA A 447 5.08 -24.11 91.95
N SER A 448 6.34 -24.34 92.35
CA SER A 448 6.68 -24.76 93.72
C SER A 448 7.64 -23.71 94.31
N PRO A 449 7.41 -23.23 95.54
CA PRO A 449 8.11 -22.07 96.08
C PRO A 449 9.43 -22.49 96.72
N ARG A 450 10.54 -21.91 96.28
CA ARG A 450 11.73 -21.76 97.14
C ARG A 450 12.36 -20.38 96.97
N LEU A 451 12.35 -19.64 98.08
CA LEU A 451 13.26 -18.55 98.37
C LEU A 451 14.70 -19.01 98.15
N VAL A 452 15.51 -18.22 97.45
CA VAL A 452 16.88 -17.88 97.86
C VAL A 452 17.17 -16.43 97.41
N THR A 453 17.71 -15.66 98.35
CA THR A 453 18.15 -14.26 98.30
C THR A 453 19.54 -14.11 97.64
N VAL A 454 20.00 -12.84 97.51
CA VAL A 454 21.40 -12.37 97.28
C VAL A 454 21.81 -12.31 95.79
N ARG A 455 22.46 -11.29 95.20
CA ARG A 455 22.91 -9.91 95.53
C ARG A 455 23.66 -9.37 94.28
N GLU A 456 23.61 -8.05 94.09
CA GLU A 456 24.52 -7.11 93.38
C GLU A 456 25.42 -7.55 92.19
N ASN A 457 25.31 -6.81 91.07
CA ASN A 457 26.30 -5.87 90.47
C ASN A 457 26.03 -5.73 88.95
N ALA A 458 25.75 -4.51 88.46
CA ALA A 458 26.68 -3.61 87.74
C ALA A 458 27.05 -4.16 86.34
N GLU A 459 27.11 -3.45 85.22
CA GLU A 459 27.06 -2.05 84.81
C GLU A 459 27.27 -2.08 83.27
N LEU A 460 26.83 -1.04 82.52
CA LEU A 460 27.45 -0.50 81.27
C LEU A 460 27.52 -1.43 80.01
N ILE A 461 27.21 -1.10 78.74
CA ILE A 461 27.31 0.07 77.82
C ILE A 461 26.37 -0.28 76.63
N GLY A 462 25.41 0.52 76.14
CA GLY A 462 25.57 1.71 75.27
C GLY A 462 25.71 1.34 73.77
N ALA A 463 24.71 1.64 72.93
CA ALA A 463 24.85 2.12 71.53
C ALA A 463 23.50 2.17 70.76
N ASP A 464 23.42 3.19 69.89
CA ASP A 464 22.28 3.79 69.18
C ASP A 464 21.47 2.96 68.16
N PRO A 465 20.26 3.42 67.78
CA PRO A 465 19.52 2.91 66.62
C PRO A 465 19.99 3.61 65.34
N LEU A 466 20.73 2.89 64.49
CA LEU A 466 21.11 3.40 63.17
C LEU A 466 20.06 3.12 62.09
N ALA A 467 19.88 4.17 61.30
CA ALA A 467 19.01 4.33 60.16
C ALA A 467 19.26 3.28 59.06
N PHE A 468 18.17 2.94 58.38
CA PHE A 468 18.17 2.20 57.13
C PHE A 468 18.51 3.18 56.01
N GLU A 469 19.76 3.17 55.57
CA GLU A 469 20.21 3.87 54.36
C GLU A 469 20.45 2.79 53.30
N ILE A 470 19.62 2.80 52.26
CA ILE A 470 19.78 1.97 51.07
C ILE A 470 20.72 2.76 50.16
N ASP A 471 21.95 2.29 50.03
CA ASP A 471 22.83 2.76 48.98
C ASP A 471 23.19 1.64 48.00
N SER A 472 23.36 2.12 46.79
CA SER A 472 23.49 1.50 45.50
C SER A 472 24.93 1.08 45.18
N THR A 473 25.06 0.27 44.12
CA THR A 473 26.25 0.04 43.27
C THR A 473 27.37 -0.92 43.73
N ALA A 474 27.59 -1.94 42.89
CA ALA A 474 28.87 -2.55 42.48
C ALA A 474 28.49 -3.78 41.61
N GLU A 475 28.55 -3.77 40.28
CA GLU A 475 29.76 -3.83 39.42
C GLU A 475 30.82 -4.85 39.90
N ASP A 476 30.78 -6.00 39.22
CA ASP A 476 31.89 -6.68 38.54
C ASP A 476 32.96 -7.53 39.28
N VAL A 477 32.91 -8.83 38.91
CA VAL A 477 34.03 -9.65 38.36
C VAL A 477 34.94 -10.40 39.37
N VAL A 478 34.98 -11.74 39.25
CA VAL A 478 36.15 -12.59 38.88
C VAL A 478 35.95 -14.09 39.25
N ASP A 479 35.94 -14.91 38.20
CA ASP A 479 36.54 -16.25 37.93
C ASP A 479 36.32 -17.55 38.74
N ASN A 480 35.95 -18.57 37.96
CA ASN A 480 36.47 -19.94 37.82
C ASN A 480 36.82 -20.77 39.06
N VAL A 481 36.15 -21.94 39.20
CA VAL A 481 36.80 -23.24 39.53
C VAL A 481 35.98 -24.41 38.95
N GLU A 482 36.66 -25.28 38.20
CA GLU A 482 36.26 -26.63 37.78
C GLU A 482 36.05 -27.58 38.98
N ASN A 483 35.06 -28.48 38.89
CA ASN A 483 35.20 -29.95 39.03
C ASN A 483 33.92 -30.61 39.57
N GLY A 484 33.58 -31.76 38.98
CA GLY A 484 33.06 -32.89 39.75
C GLY A 484 31.66 -33.39 39.38
N ASP A 485 31.64 -34.50 38.65
CA ASP A 485 30.53 -35.43 38.41
C ASP A 485 29.68 -35.75 39.67
N ASP A 486 28.37 -36.00 39.49
CA ASP A 486 27.84 -37.38 39.42
C ASP A 486 26.28 -37.44 39.42
N THR A 487 25.78 -38.16 38.41
CA THR A 487 24.65 -39.13 38.45
C THR A 487 23.15 -38.72 38.43
N PHE A 488 22.47 -39.35 37.44
CA PHE A 488 21.06 -39.81 37.37
C PHE A 488 19.93 -38.76 37.21
N SER A 489 18.91 -38.91 36.37
CA SER A 489 18.50 -39.89 35.33
C SER A 489 17.20 -39.35 34.66
N ASP A 490 17.01 -39.72 33.39
CA ASP A 490 15.75 -39.84 32.63
C ASP A 490 14.86 -38.61 32.33
N ALA A 491 14.84 -38.16 31.08
CA ALA A 491 13.94 -38.70 30.04
C ALA A 491 13.90 -37.80 28.77
N SER A 492 14.02 -38.49 27.63
CA SER A 492 13.67 -38.18 26.23
C SER A 492 12.89 -36.88 25.92
N ILE A 493 13.20 -36.15 24.84
CA ILE A 493 12.67 -36.42 23.48
C ILE A 493 13.54 -35.76 22.39
N ILE A 494 13.61 -36.49 21.28
CA ILE A 494 14.43 -36.39 20.08
C ILE A 494 14.07 -35.18 19.19
N HIS A 495 15.08 -34.42 18.74
CA HIS A 495 15.05 -33.77 17.42
C HIS A 495 16.38 -33.97 16.71
N GLN A 496 16.33 -34.76 15.63
CA GLN A 496 17.44 -35.06 14.72
C GLN A 496 17.90 -33.80 13.98
N ARG A 497 19.22 -33.55 13.98
CA ARG A 497 19.90 -32.70 12.99
C ARG A 497 20.09 -33.50 11.69
N PRO A 498 19.98 -32.88 10.50
CA PRO A 498 20.43 -33.53 9.28
C PRO A 498 21.96 -33.54 9.21
N ARG A 499 22.52 -34.70 8.87
CA ARG A 499 23.90 -34.88 8.41
C ARG A 499 24.04 -34.26 7.02
N LEU A 500 25.13 -33.53 6.82
CA LEU A 500 25.70 -33.21 5.52
C LEU A 500 26.55 -34.41 5.10
N ASP A 501 26.06 -35.18 4.14
CA ASP A 501 26.88 -36.14 3.41
C ASP A 501 27.44 -35.45 2.16
N SER A 502 28.77 -35.40 2.13
CA SER A 502 29.61 -35.14 0.97
C SER A 502 29.66 -36.37 0.06
N GLU A 503 29.94 -36.11 -1.23
CA GLU A 503 30.20 -37.07 -2.32
C GLU A 503 28.96 -37.56 -3.09
N ASP A 504 28.69 -36.92 -4.23
CA ASP A 504 29.00 -37.49 -5.55
C ASP A 504 28.44 -36.55 -6.64
N LEU A 505 29.29 -36.14 -7.60
CA LEU A 505 28.92 -35.90 -9.01
C LEU A 505 30.15 -35.44 -9.82
N LEU A 506 30.99 -36.42 -10.14
CA LEU A 506 31.69 -36.46 -11.42
C LEU A 506 30.79 -37.21 -12.41
N SER A 507 30.15 -36.51 -13.35
CA SER A 507 29.97 -36.96 -14.75
C SER A 507 29.11 -36.01 -15.60
N ARG A 508 29.72 -35.57 -16.71
CA ARG A 508 29.13 -35.23 -18.03
C ARG A 508 28.04 -34.13 -18.10
N GLN A 509 28.43 -32.95 -18.60
CA GLN A 509 28.28 -32.58 -20.03
C GLN A 509 29.21 -31.43 -20.40
#